data_AF-A0A5U9SUJ4-F1
#
_entry.id   AF-A0A5U9SUJ4-F1
#
_cell.length_a   1.000
_cell.length_b   1.000
_cell.length_c   1.000
_cell.angle_alpha   90.00
_cell.angle_beta   90.00
_cell.angle_gamma   90.00
#
_symmetry.space_group_name_H-M   'P 1'
#
loop_
_entity.id
_entity.type
_entity.pdbx_description
1 polymer ?
#
loop_
_entity_poly.entity_id
_entity_poly.type
_entity_poly.pdbx_seq_one_letter_code
_entity_poly.pdbx_strand_id
1 'polypeptide(L)'
;MNIDKQALRKVAEKAQAARARLESFPDEDGVLFEDDDIKSDVSACNKFFVLATPATMLALLDELEAETRYREGAFIACNRWHDKFREADDKLEAAERRIEELERSETQLINERDSAESALNDAYKAVMGQAPEWSNWFSFENAIDEIELVCELWRNQTDDVIQFRQRIQELEAKLETADKLQDSAFRYGLKAGFSYGQTDDQSGFTQCMSAYSNAGIKVKES
;
A
#
# COMPACT_ATOMS: atom_id res chain seq x y z
N MET A 1 -67.58 10.83 11.33
CA MET A 1 -68.54 10.72 12.46
C MET A 1 -67.72 10.30 13.66
N ASN A 2 -67.76 11.03 14.79
CA ASN A 2 -67.01 10.64 15.98
C ASN A 2 -67.92 9.80 16.87
N ILE A 3 -67.72 8.47 16.88
CA ILE A 3 -68.52 7.58 17.74
C ILE A 3 -67.98 7.68 19.15
N ASP A 4 -68.85 7.98 20.12
CA ASP A 4 -68.50 7.82 21.54
C ASP A 4 -68.44 6.33 21.89
N LYS A 5 -67.27 5.73 21.67
CA LYS A 5 -67.01 4.30 21.90
C LYS A 5 -67.21 3.91 23.36
N GLN A 6 -66.92 4.81 24.30
CA GLN A 6 -67.03 4.53 25.72
C GLN A 6 -68.50 4.54 26.17
N ALA A 7 -69.30 5.50 25.71
CA ALA A 7 -70.74 5.53 25.96
C ALA A 7 -71.44 4.34 25.28
N LEU A 8 -71.10 4.04 24.03
CA LEU A 8 -71.65 2.89 23.31
C LEU A 8 -71.35 1.57 24.03
N ARG A 9 -70.11 1.39 24.51
CA ARG A 9 -69.72 0.21 25.30
C ARG A 9 -70.51 0.10 26.61
N LYS A 10 -70.64 1.19 27.37
CA LYS A 10 -71.43 1.20 28.62
C LYS A 10 -72.89 0.84 28.40
N VAL A 11 -73.49 1.34 27.32
CA VAL A 11 -74.89 1.03 26.99
C VAL A 11 -75.04 -0.41 26.49
N ALA A 12 -74.08 -0.91 25.70
CA ALA A 12 -74.05 -2.30 25.25
C ALA A 12 -73.94 -3.29 26.41
N GLU A 13 -73.02 -3.05 27.36
CA GLU A 13 -72.83 -3.89 28.56
C GLU A 13 -74.11 -3.90 29.43
N LYS A 14 -74.76 -2.75 29.62
CA LYS A 14 -76.05 -2.66 30.34
C LYS A 14 -77.18 -3.39 29.63
N ALA A 15 -77.28 -3.24 28.31
CA ALA A 15 -78.29 -3.93 27.51
C ALA A 15 -78.08 -5.45 27.50
N GLN A 16 -76.83 -5.92 27.46
CA GLN A 16 -76.50 -7.34 27.56
C GLN A 16 -76.92 -7.93 28.90
N ALA A 17 -76.66 -7.23 30.01
CA ALA A 17 -77.08 -7.65 31.35
C ALA A 17 -78.61 -7.61 31.54
N ALA A 18 -79.29 -6.60 30.98
CA ALA A 18 -80.75 -6.51 30.98
C ALA A 18 -81.38 -7.64 30.15
N ARG A 19 -80.84 -7.92 28.97
CA ARG A 19 -81.31 -9.00 28.10
C ARG A 19 -81.14 -10.37 28.75
N ALA A 20 -80.01 -10.64 29.41
CA ALA A 20 -79.80 -11.89 30.13
C ALA A 20 -80.83 -12.11 31.25
N ARG A 21 -81.24 -11.04 31.96
CA ARG A 21 -82.30 -11.11 32.99
C ARG A 21 -83.68 -11.37 32.38
N LEU A 22 -84.01 -10.68 31.28
CA LEU A 22 -85.25 -10.90 30.53
C LEU A 22 -85.33 -12.30 29.91
N GLU A 23 -84.21 -12.88 29.45
CA GLU A 23 -84.15 -14.25 28.92
C GLU A 23 -84.20 -15.32 30.03
N SER A 24 -83.83 -14.97 31.26
CA SER A 24 -83.91 -15.87 32.43
C SER A 24 -85.29 -15.90 33.11
N PHE A 25 -86.31 -15.26 32.51
CA PHE A 25 -87.67 -15.27 33.02
C PHE A 25 -88.21 -16.71 33.03
N PRO A 26 -88.67 -17.24 34.18
CA PRO A 26 -89.35 -18.52 34.20
C PRO A 26 -90.72 -18.41 33.51
N ASP A 27 -91.09 -19.42 32.72
CA ASP A 27 -92.39 -19.50 32.02
C ASP A 27 -93.60 -19.67 32.98
N GLU A 28 -93.36 -19.90 34.27
CA GLU A 28 -94.39 -20.07 35.30
C GLU A 28 -94.19 -19.14 36.51
N ASP A 29 -95.33 -18.74 37.11
CA ASP A 29 -95.61 -17.75 38.18
C ASP A 29 -94.80 -17.89 39.50
N GLY A 30 -93.47 -18.03 39.45
CA GLY A 30 -92.64 -18.35 40.62
C GLY A 30 -91.87 -17.17 41.25
N VAL A 31 -91.61 -16.09 40.52
CA VAL A 31 -90.94 -14.89 41.06
C VAL A 31 -91.51 -13.65 40.38
N LEU A 32 -92.23 -12.83 41.15
CA LEU A 32 -92.70 -11.51 40.72
C LEU A 32 -91.48 -10.58 40.62
N PHE A 33 -90.87 -10.51 39.45
CA PHE A 33 -90.21 -9.26 39.07
C PHE A 33 -91.28 -8.18 39.09
N GLU A 34 -90.98 -7.03 39.70
CA GLU A 34 -91.90 -5.90 39.61
C GLU A 34 -92.02 -5.49 38.15
N ASP A 35 -93.21 -5.07 37.69
CA ASP A 35 -93.42 -4.55 36.32
C ASP A 35 -92.40 -3.44 35.96
N ASP A 36 -91.86 -2.77 36.97
CA ASP A 36 -90.84 -1.72 36.84
C ASP A 36 -89.43 -2.28 36.53
N ASP A 37 -89.09 -3.49 36.95
CA ASP A 37 -87.82 -4.16 36.60
C ASP A 37 -87.80 -4.55 35.12
N ILE A 38 -88.92 -5.08 34.62
CA ILE A 38 -89.09 -5.42 33.19
C ILE A 38 -89.00 -4.16 32.34
N LYS A 39 -89.71 -3.08 32.73
CA LYS A 39 -89.66 -1.79 32.02
C LYS A 39 -88.25 -1.19 32.02
N SER A 40 -87.53 -1.30 33.14
CA SER A 40 -86.15 -0.83 33.27
C SER A 40 -85.21 -1.57 32.31
N ASP A 41 -85.36 -2.89 32.21
CA ASP A 41 -84.54 -3.74 31.36
C ASP A 41 -84.85 -3.56 29.87
N VAL A 42 -86.13 -3.46 29.52
CA VAL A 42 -86.58 -3.08 28.17
C VAL A 42 -86.05 -1.70 27.79
N SER A 43 -86.05 -0.73 28.73
CA SER A 43 -85.47 0.60 28.51
C SER A 43 -83.96 0.55 28.27
N ALA A 44 -83.23 -0.28 29.02
CA ALA A 44 -81.79 -0.48 28.81
C ALA A 44 -81.49 -1.08 27.42
N CYS A 45 -82.27 -2.09 26.99
CA CYS A 45 -82.18 -2.68 25.65
C CYS A 45 -82.51 -1.67 24.54
N ASN A 46 -83.58 -0.88 24.73
CA ASN A 46 -83.98 0.15 23.77
C ASN A 46 -82.93 1.27 23.65
N LYS A 47 -82.29 1.67 24.74
CA LYS A 47 -81.18 2.65 24.71
C LYS A 47 -80.02 2.15 23.86
N PHE A 48 -79.69 0.85 23.91
CA PHE A 48 -78.68 0.28 23.01
C PHE A 48 -79.16 0.25 21.57
N PHE A 49 -80.39 -0.17 21.31
CA PHE A 49 -80.96 -0.21 19.96
C PHE A 49 -80.93 1.16 19.25
N VAL A 50 -81.21 2.25 19.98
CA VAL A 50 -81.14 3.62 19.46
C VAL A 50 -79.71 4.03 19.08
N LEU A 51 -78.70 3.57 19.82
CA LEU A 51 -77.29 3.93 19.59
C LEU A 51 -76.59 2.99 18.59
N ALA A 52 -76.97 1.71 18.57
CA ALA A 52 -76.42 0.66 17.72
C ALA A 52 -77.10 0.65 16.33
N THR A 53 -77.16 1.83 15.71
CA THR A 53 -77.69 1.97 14.35
C THR A 53 -76.79 1.27 13.32
N PRO A 54 -77.30 0.88 12.14
CA PRO A 54 -76.48 0.39 11.05
C PRO A 54 -75.30 1.32 10.71
N ALA A 55 -75.51 2.64 10.78
CA ALA A 55 -74.47 3.63 10.56
C ALA A 55 -73.36 3.56 11.64
N THR A 56 -73.73 3.36 12.91
CA THR A 56 -72.75 3.17 14.00
C THR A 56 -71.94 1.89 13.81
N MET A 57 -72.57 0.78 13.42
CA MET A 57 -71.89 -0.49 13.19
C MET A 57 -70.94 -0.43 11.99
N LEU A 58 -71.38 0.16 10.87
CA LEU A 58 -70.53 0.36 9.69
C LEU A 58 -69.32 1.23 10.01
N ALA A 59 -69.50 2.33 10.75
CA ALA A 59 -68.39 3.18 11.13
C ALA A 59 -67.39 2.49 12.08
N LEU A 60 -67.84 1.59 12.98
CA LEU A 60 -66.92 0.78 13.79
C LEU A 60 -66.16 -0.26 12.95
N LEU A 61 -66.79 -0.85 11.94
CA LEU A 61 -66.16 -1.78 11.01
C LEU A 61 -65.12 -1.08 10.14
N ASP A 62 -65.47 0.09 9.57
CA ASP A 62 -64.55 0.91 8.77
C ASP A 62 -63.31 1.31 9.58
N GLU A 63 -63.48 1.70 10.86
CA GLU A 63 -62.36 2.02 11.75
C GLU A 63 -61.50 0.79 12.07
N LEU A 64 -62.09 -0.38 12.28
CA LEU A 64 -61.35 -1.63 12.55
C LEU A 64 -60.55 -2.09 11.34
N GLU A 65 -61.14 -1.98 10.13
CA GLU A 65 -60.45 -2.25 8.87
C GLU A 65 -59.30 -1.25 8.65
N ALA A 66 -59.51 0.03 8.91
CA ALA A 66 -58.48 1.06 8.81
C ALA A 66 -57.31 0.80 9.76
N GLU A 67 -57.58 0.45 11.02
CA GLU A 67 -56.55 0.11 12.00
C GLU A 67 -55.79 -1.16 11.61
N THR A 68 -56.49 -2.17 11.06
CA THR A 68 -55.87 -3.41 10.59
C THR A 68 -54.92 -3.14 9.43
N ARG A 69 -55.37 -2.36 8.42
CA ARG A 69 -54.54 -1.93 7.30
C ARG A 69 -53.34 -1.10 7.77
N TYR A 70 -53.55 -0.21 8.74
CA TYR A 70 -52.47 0.59 9.32
C TYR A 70 -51.41 -0.29 9.98
N ARG A 71 -51.83 -1.25 10.81
CA ARG A 71 -50.94 -2.18 11.50
C ARG A 71 -50.17 -3.08 10.53
N GLU A 72 -50.82 -3.59 9.49
CA GLU A 72 -50.15 -4.34 8.42
C GLU A 72 -49.13 -3.48 7.67
N GLY A 73 -49.51 -2.25 7.31
CA GLY A 73 -48.60 -1.29 6.68
C GLY A 73 -47.40 -0.95 7.55
N ALA A 74 -47.61 -0.75 8.85
CA ALA A 74 -46.56 -0.50 9.83
C ALA A 74 -45.61 -1.69 9.97
N PHE A 75 -46.14 -2.92 9.96
CA PHE A 75 -45.33 -4.14 9.98
C PHE A 75 -44.47 -4.29 8.73
N ILE A 76 -45.04 -4.08 7.53
CA ILE A 76 -44.30 -4.11 6.27
C ILE A 76 -43.21 -3.04 6.25
N ALA A 77 -43.52 -1.82 6.72
CA ALA A 77 -42.55 -0.75 6.82
C ALA A 77 -41.40 -1.12 7.78
N CYS A 78 -41.72 -1.72 8.94
CA CYS A 78 -40.75 -2.17 9.93
C CYS A 78 -39.80 -3.22 9.35
N ASN A 79 -40.32 -4.25 8.67
CA ASN A 79 -39.49 -5.26 8.03
C ASN A 79 -38.59 -4.66 6.94
N ARG A 80 -39.14 -3.76 6.12
CA ARG A 80 -38.35 -3.07 5.09
C ARG A 80 -37.21 -2.24 5.70
N TRP A 81 -37.46 -1.59 6.84
CA TRP A 81 -36.41 -0.90 7.57
C TRP A 81 -35.37 -1.87 8.11
N HIS A 82 -35.80 -2.99 8.68
CA HIS A 82 -34.91 -4.03 9.19
C HIS A 82 -33.99 -4.61 8.10
N ASP A 83 -34.54 -4.89 6.90
CA ASP A 83 -33.75 -5.35 5.76
C ASP A 83 -32.71 -4.30 5.33
N LYS A 84 -33.11 -3.01 5.29
CA LYS A 84 -32.18 -1.92 4.98
C LYS A 84 -31.07 -1.76 6.03
N PHE A 85 -31.38 -1.96 7.31
CA PHE A 85 -30.39 -1.93 8.37
C PHE A 85 -29.38 -3.08 8.19
N ARG A 86 -29.86 -4.29 7.91
CA ARG A 86 -28.98 -5.43 7.63
C ARG A 86 -28.08 -5.17 6.41
N GLU A 87 -28.64 -4.67 5.31
CA GLU A 87 -27.83 -4.30 4.14
C GLU A 87 -26.79 -3.22 4.45
N ALA A 88 -27.08 -2.29 5.37
CA ALA A 88 -26.15 -1.26 5.79
C ALA A 88 -25.04 -1.84 6.67
N ASP A 89 -25.37 -2.74 7.60
CA ASP A 89 -24.42 -3.45 8.44
C ASP A 89 -23.48 -4.33 7.60
N ASP A 90 -24.01 -5.07 6.62
CA ASP A 90 -23.21 -5.88 5.69
C ASP A 90 -22.22 -5.00 4.88
N LYS A 91 -22.66 -3.81 4.45
CA LYS A 91 -21.80 -2.84 3.74
C LYS A 91 -20.75 -2.23 4.67
N LEU A 92 -21.11 -1.97 5.92
CA LEU A 92 -20.19 -1.45 6.93
C LEU A 92 -19.09 -2.48 7.20
N GLU A 93 -19.44 -3.74 7.44
CA GLU A 93 -18.47 -4.81 7.67
C GLU A 93 -17.55 -5.01 6.45
N ALA A 94 -18.11 -4.96 5.23
CA ALA A 94 -17.30 -5.04 4.01
C ALA A 94 -16.33 -3.86 3.87
N ALA A 95 -16.75 -2.64 4.24
CA ALA A 95 -15.90 -1.46 4.23
C ALA A 95 -14.80 -1.54 5.30
N GLU A 96 -15.12 -1.99 6.51
CA GLU A 96 -14.17 -2.21 7.60
C GLU A 96 -13.09 -3.23 7.20
N ARG A 97 -13.49 -4.38 6.63
CA ARG A 97 -12.54 -5.37 6.10
C ARG A 97 -11.62 -4.80 5.03
N ARG A 98 -12.14 -3.92 4.16
CA ARG A 98 -11.33 -3.27 3.12
C ARG A 98 -10.34 -2.28 3.71
N ILE A 99 -10.72 -1.55 4.77
CA ILE A 99 -9.82 -0.66 5.51
C ILE A 99 -8.69 -1.47 6.15
N GLU A 100 -8.99 -2.55 6.85
CA GLU A 100 -7.96 -3.41 7.46
C GLU A 100 -6.98 -4.00 6.42
N GLU A 101 -7.49 -4.37 5.24
CA GLU A 101 -6.65 -4.84 4.13
C GLU A 101 -5.72 -3.73 3.62
N LEU A 102 -6.25 -2.52 3.45
CA LEU A 102 -5.47 -1.36 3.02
C LEU A 102 -4.39 -1.01 4.06
N GLU A 103 -4.72 -0.98 5.35
CA GLU A 103 -3.78 -0.72 6.44
C GLU A 103 -2.64 -1.75 6.47
N ARG A 104 -2.96 -3.04 6.26
CA ARG A 104 -1.95 -4.10 6.12
C ARG A 104 -1.04 -3.87 4.91
N SER A 105 -1.62 -3.54 3.75
CA SER A 105 -0.85 -3.26 2.53
C SER A 105 0.02 -2.01 2.64
N GLU A 106 -0.46 -0.97 3.32
CA GLU A 106 0.28 0.27 3.58
C GLU A 106 1.48 -0.01 4.48
N THR A 107 1.27 -0.77 5.57
CA THR A 107 2.35 -1.20 6.45
C THR A 107 3.42 -2.00 5.71
N GLN A 108 3.00 -2.89 4.79
CA GLN A 108 3.92 -3.63 3.93
C GLN A 108 4.73 -2.70 3.02
N LEU A 109 4.07 -1.76 2.33
CA LEU A 109 4.74 -0.81 1.44
C LEU A 109 5.73 0.09 2.18
N ILE A 110 5.43 0.49 3.42
CA ILE A 110 6.37 1.22 4.27
C ILE A 110 7.61 0.38 4.56
N ASN A 111 7.45 -0.89 4.96
CA ASN A 111 8.58 -1.78 5.23
C ASN A 111 9.43 -2.02 3.97
N GLU A 112 8.79 -2.20 2.82
CA GLU A 112 9.47 -2.37 1.53
C GLU A 112 10.23 -1.10 1.13
N ARG A 113 9.62 0.07 1.29
CA ARG A 113 10.26 1.37 1.06
C ARG A 113 11.47 1.56 1.98
N ASP A 114 11.32 1.32 3.28
CA ASP A 114 12.40 1.50 4.26
C ASP A 114 13.57 0.55 3.97
N SER A 115 13.26 -0.68 3.53
CA SER A 115 14.28 -1.65 3.09
C SER A 115 15.01 -1.17 1.83
N ALA A 116 14.28 -0.63 0.85
CA ALA A 116 14.86 -0.07 -0.37
C ALA A 116 15.71 1.17 -0.10
N GLU A 117 15.24 2.06 0.77
CA GLU A 117 15.97 3.26 1.21
C GLU A 117 17.27 2.85 1.93
N SER A 118 17.22 1.87 2.82
CA SER A 118 18.42 1.35 3.48
C SER A 118 19.41 0.78 2.48
N ALA A 119 18.95 -0.03 1.51
CA ALA A 119 19.82 -0.61 0.49
C ALA A 119 20.47 0.47 -0.38
N LEU A 120 19.72 1.51 -0.75
CA LEU A 120 20.24 2.63 -1.54
C LEU A 120 21.21 3.50 -0.73
N ASN A 121 20.91 3.76 0.54
CA ASN A 121 21.81 4.47 1.46
C ASN A 121 23.16 3.75 1.57
N ASP A 122 23.13 2.42 1.73
CA ASP A 122 24.35 1.60 1.81
C ASP A 122 25.14 1.63 0.50
N ALA A 123 24.46 1.50 -0.64
CA ALA A 123 25.09 1.60 -1.96
C ALA A 123 25.71 2.97 -2.21
N TYR A 124 24.97 4.04 -1.92
CA TYR A 124 25.44 5.41 -2.04
C TYR A 124 26.64 5.65 -1.14
N LYS A 125 26.60 5.23 0.12
CA LYS A 125 27.72 5.34 1.05
C LYS A 125 28.94 4.54 0.60
N ALA A 126 28.76 3.38 -0.01
CA ALA A 126 29.86 2.59 -0.54
C ALA A 126 30.59 3.31 -1.69
N VAL A 127 29.87 4.04 -2.54
CA VAL A 127 30.45 4.78 -3.67
C VAL A 127 30.96 6.17 -3.26
N MET A 128 30.16 6.93 -2.52
CA MET A 128 30.42 8.32 -2.20
C MET A 128 31.20 8.51 -0.89
N GLY A 129 31.32 7.46 -0.07
CA GLY A 129 31.99 7.49 1.24
C GLY A 129 31.14 8.06 2.38
N GLN A 130 29.98 8.64 2.07
CA GLN A 130 29.03 9.20 3.03
C GLN A 130 27.60 8.82 2.65
N ALA A 131 26.70 8.76 3.64
CA ALA A 131 25.29 8.56 3.36
C ALA A 131 24.70 9.78 2.63
N PRO A 132 23.66 9.58 1.81
CA PRO A 132 23.00 10.70 1.14
C PRO A 132 22.22 11.53 2.15
N GLU A 133 22.14 12.84 1.91
CA GLU A 133 21.28 13.74 2.67
C GLU A 133 19.95 13.92 1.93
N TRP A 134 18.95 13.16 2.34
CA TRP A 134 17.61 13.26 1.76
C TRP A 134 17.02 14.65 1.98
N SER A 135 16.50 15.25 0.91
CA SER A 135 15.83 16.54 0.97
C SER A 135 14.72 16.60 -0.07
N ASN A 136 13.85 17.60 0.04
CA ASN A 136 12.77 17.78 -0.94
C ASN A 136 13.28 18.06 -2.38
N TRP A 137 14.56 18.42 -2.54
CA TRP A 137 15.21 18.64 -3.83
C TRP A 137 16.19 17.52 -4.20
N PHE A 138 16.36 16.51 -3.35
CA PHE A 138 17.27 15.38 -3.56
C PHE A 138 16.52 14.05 -3.41
N SER A 139 16.18 13.47 -4.55
CA SER A 139 15.41 12.23 -4.66
C SER A 139 16.30 10.99 -4.86
N PHE A 140 15.69 9.81 -4.84
CA PHE A 140 16.38 8.55 -5.17
C PHE A 140 17.01 8.55 -6.56
N GLU A 141 16.39 9.21 -7.53
CA GLU A 141 16.91 9.35 -8.89
C GLU A 141 18.23 10.14 -8.88
N ASN A 142 18.26 11.30 -8.20
CA ASN A 142 19.48 12.09 -8.06
C ASN A 142 20.62 11.29 -7.39
N ALA A 143 20.31 10.50 -6.37
CA ALA A 143 21.29 9.64 -5.71
C ALA A 143 21.88 8.58 -6.65
N ILE A 144 21.05 7.99 -7.51
CA ILE A 144 21.48 7.00 -8.51
C ILE A 144 22.34 7.67 -9.58
N ASP A 145 21.92 8.83 -10.09
CA ASP A 145 22.67 9.59 -11.10
C ASP A 145 24.07 9.97 -10.59
N GLU A 146 24.18 10.40 -9.33
CA GLU A 146 25.48 10.70 -8.71
C GLU A 146 26.36 9.46 -8.57
N ILE A 147 25.79 8.32 -8.15
CA ILE A 147 26.51 7.04 -8.08
C ILE A 147 27.03 6.65 -9.48
N GLU A 148 26.18 6.75 -10.50
CA GLU A 148 26.53 6.40 -11.88
C GLU A 148 27.69 7.27 -12.37
N LEU A 149 27.59 8.59 -12.19
CA LEU A 149 28.63 9.53 -12.58
C LEU A 149 29.98 9.20 -11.93
N VAL A 150 30.00 8.94 -10.62
CA VAL A 150 31.24 8.60 -9.90
C VAL A 150 31.81 7.25 -10.37
N CYS A 151 30.96 6.25 -10.58
CA CYS A 151 31.37 4.95 -11.12
C CYS A 151 32.00 5.09 -12.52
N GLU A 152 31.43 5.92 -13.39
CA GLU A 152 31.98 6.19 -14.71
C GLU A 152 33.34 6.88 -14.65
N LEU A 153 33.47 7.90 -13.79
CA LEU A 153 34.74 8.61 -13.60
C LEU A 153 35.86 7.67 -13.15
N TRP A 154 35.59 6.79 -12.19
CA TRP A 154 36.57 5.80 -11.73
C TRP A 154 36.95 4.78 -12.80
N ARG A 155 35.98 4.36 -13.63
CA ARG A 155 36.24 3.45 -14.75
C ARG A 155 37.19 4.09 -15.76
N ASN A 156 36.92 5.33 -16.14
CA ASN A 156 37.77 6.08 -17.06
C ASN A 156 39.18 6.31 -16.50
N GLN A 157 39.30 6.69 -15.22
CA GLN A 157 40.60 6.84 -14.57
C GLN A 157 41.39 5.52 -14.53
N THR A 158 40.71 4.39 -14.32
CA THR A 158 41.35 3.08 -14.33
C THR A 158 41.86 2.72 -15.74
N ASP A 159 41.08 3.02 -16.77
CA ASP A 159 41.49 2.83 -18.17
C ASP A 159 42.70 3.68 -18.53
N ASP A 160 42.73 4.95 -18.11
CA ASP A 160 43.88 5.84 -18.30
C ASP A 160 45.15 5.25 -17.65
N VAL A 161 45.05 4.73 -16.42
CA VAL A 161 46.18 4.09 -15.74
C VAL A 161 46.68 2.87 -16.50
N ILE A 162 45.77 2.06 -17.08
CA ILE A 162 46.13 0.90 -17.89
C ILE A 162 46.87 1.36 -19.16
N GLN A 163 46.37 2.38 -19.85
CA GLN A 163 47.01 2.94 -21.03
C GLN A 163 48.38 3.53 -20.72
N PHE A 164 48.53 4.25 -19.61
CA PHE A 164 49.82 4.78 -19.17
C PHE A 164 50.83 3.66 -18.88
N ARG A 165 50.42 2.59 -18.21
CA ARG A 165 51.29 1.43 -17.96
C ARG A 165 51.78 0.79 -19.25
N GLN A 166 50.89 0.62 -20.25
CA GLN A 166 51.27 0.09 -21.56
C GLN A 166 52.27 1.02 -22.27
N ARG A 167 52.04 2.34 -22.24
CA ARG A 167 52.94 3.30 -22.86
C ARG A 167 54.32 3.35 -22.19
N ILE A 168 54.38 3.24 -20.86
CA ILE A 168 55.65 3.16 -20.12
C ILE A 168 56.43 1.92 -20.56
N GLN A 169 55.79 0.75 -20.60
CA GLN A 169 56.44 -0.49 -21.08
C GLN A 169 56.96 -0.37 -22.51
N GLU A 170 56.19 0.25 -23.41
CA GLU A 170 56.61 0.50 -24.79
C GLU A 170 57.84 1.43 -24.84
N LEU A 171 57.86 2.48 -24.02
CA LEU A 171 58.98 3.43 -23.95
C LEU A 171 60.23 2.78 -23.35
N GLU A 172 60.09 1.96 -22.31
CA GLU A 172 61.19 1.19 -21.72
C GLU A 172 61.83 0.23 -22.75
N ALA A 173 61.01 -0.48 -23.53
CA ALA A 173 61.50 -1.37 -24.59
C ALA A 173 62.23 -0.60 -25.72
N LYS A 174 61.73 0.59 -26.08
CA LYS A 174 62.40 1.48 -27.04
C LYS A 174 63.73 2.00 -26.49
N LEU A 175 63.78 2.34 -25.21
CA LEU A 175 65.00 2.80 -24.56
C LEU A 175 66.07 1.70 -24.56
N GLU A 176 65.71 0.46 -24.21
CA GLU A 176 66.62 -0.69 -24.25
C GLU A 176 67.14 -0.94 -25.68
N THR A 177 66.28 -0.80 -26.68
CA THR A 177 66.67 -0.96 -28.09
C THR A 177 67.63 0.15 -28.53
N ALA A 178 67.37 1.40 -28.13
CA ALA A 178 68.24 2.53 -28.43
C ALA A 178 69.62 2.37 -27.79
N ASP A 179 69.69 1.89 -26.54
CA ASP A 179 70.95 1.63 -25.83
C ASP A 179 71.79 0.55 -26.56
N LYS A 180 71.16 -0.56 -26.98
CA LYS A 180 71.82 -1.60 -27.80
C LYS A 180 72.33 -1.08 -29.14
N LEU A 181 71.56 -0.22 -29.79
CA LEU A 181 71.95 0.42 -31.05
C LEU A 181 73.13 1.36 -30.84
N GLN A 182 73.13 2.13 -29.76
CA GLN A 182 74.24 3.03 -29.40
C GLN A 182 75.52 2.25 -29.10
N ASP A 183 75.47 1.19 -28.28
CA ASP A 183 76.64 0.32 -28.01
C ASP A 183 77.18 -0.30 -29.30
N SER A 184 76.28 -0.80 -30.17
CA SER A 184 76.67 -1.36 -31.46
C SER A 184 77.34 -0.30 -32.35
N ALA A 185 76.75 0.89 -32.49
CA ALA A 185 77.32 1.98 -33.28
C ALA A 185 78.70 2.42 -32.74
N PHE A 186 78.85 2.50 -31.43
CA PHE A 186 80.13 2.81 -30.78
C PHE A 186 81.20 1.77 -31.08
N ARG A 187 80.89 0.48 -30.96
CA ARG A 187 81.80 -0.63 -31.31
C ARG A 187 82.19 -0.62 -32.78
N TYR A 188 81.21 -0.42 -33.67
CA TYR A 188 81.48 -0.32 -35.11
C TYR A 188 82.37 0.87 -35.44
N GLY A 189 82.12 2.03 -34.85
CA GLY A 189 82.96 3.22 -34.99
C GLY A 189 84.39 3.00 -34.51
N LEU A 190 84.57 2.41 -33.32
CA LEU A 190 85.89 2.03 -32.79
C LEU A 190 86.63 1.10 -33.75
N LYS A 191 85.96 0.06 -34.25
CA LYS A 191 86.54 -0.89 -35.21
C LYS A 191 86.99 -0.19 -36.48
N ALA A 192 86.12 0.66 -37.05
CA ALA A 192 86.44 1.43 -38.25
C ALA A 192 87.64 2.36 -38.03
N GLY A 193 87.66 3.11 -36.91
CA GLY A 193 88.78 3.98 -36.55
C GLY A 193 90.10 3.23 -36.37
N PHE A 194 90.08 2.07 -35.72
CA PHE A 194 91.24 1.20 -35.56
C PHE A 194 91.79 0.72 -36.92
N SER A 195 90.91 0.30 -37.83
CA SER A 195 91.29 -0.08 -39.20
C SER A 195 91.86 1.11 -39.98
N TYR A 196 91.27 2.30 -39.87
CA TYR A 196 91.80 3.51 -40.53
C TYR A 196 93.20 3.88 -40.01
N GLY A 197 93.43 3.85 -38.70
CA GLY A 197 94.75 4.11 -38.12
C GLY A 197 95.81 3.09 -38.56
N GLN A 198 95.42 1.82 -38.69
CA GLN A 198 96.28 0.78 -39.27
C GLN A 198 96.67 1.10 -40.73
N THR A 199 95.74 1.64 -41.53
CA THR A 199 96.02 1.99 -42.93
C THR A 199 96.78 3.30 -43.11
N ASP A 200 96.59 4.29 -42.23
CA ASP A 200 97.11 5.67 -42.39
C ASP A 200 98.48 5.87 -41.70
N ASP A 201 98.69 5.28 -40.51
CA ASP A 201 99.98 5.26 -39.81
C ASP A 201 100.27 3.88 -39.20
N GLN A 202 100.60 2.94 -40.08
CA GLN A 202 100.98 1.58 -39.69
C GLN A 202 102.19 1.55 -38.75
N SER A 203 103.09 2.54 -38.84
CA SER A 203 104.30 2.60 -38.03
C SER A 203 103.98 2.97 -36.57
N GLY A 204 103.18 4.02 -36.35
CA GLY A 204 102.68 4.42 -35.06
C GLY A 204 101.72 3.40 -34.46
N PHE A 205 100.87 2.77 -35.29
CA PHE A 205 100.02 1.65 -34.88
C PHE A 205 100.84 0.48 -34.32
N THR A 206 101.90 0.08 -35.03
CA THR A 206 102.77 -1.03 -34.61
C THR A 206 103.53 -0.68 -33.31
N GLN A 207 104.01 0.56 -33.17
CA GLN A 207 104.59 1.04 -31.90
C GLN A 207 103.58 0.97 -30.75
N CYS A 208 102.36 1.47 -30.95
CA CYS A 208 101.32 1.49 -29.92
C CYS A 208 100.93 0.07 -29.48
N MET A 209 100.76 -0.86 -30.44
CA MET A 209 100.50 -2.27 -30.16
C MET A 209 101.68 -2.95 -29.46
N SER A 210 102.93 -2.63 -29.82
CA SER A 210 104.13 -3.17 -29.14
C SER A 210 104.24 -2.70 -27.69
N ALA A 211 103.83 -1.45 -27.40
CA ALA A 211 103.76 -0.91 -26.05
C ALA A 211 102.64 -1.59 -25.24
N TYR A 212 101.49 -1.84 -25.87
CA TYR A 212 100.37 -2.56 -25.25
C TYR A 212 100.70 -4.04 -24.99
N SER A 213 101.44 -4.71 -25.88
CA SER A 213 101.80 -6.13 -25.72
C SER A 213 102.92 -6.38 -24.70
N ASN A 214 103.81 -5.40 -24.48
CA ASN A 214 104.86 -5.48 -23.46
C ASN A 214 104.37 -5.12 -22.05
N ALA A 215 103.23 -4.42 -21.94
CA ALA A 215 102.54 -4.20 -20.68
C ALA A 215 101.66 -5.42 -20.36
N GLY A 216 102.27 -6.51 -19.90
CA GLY A 216 101.52 -7.67 -19.39
C GLY A 216 100.53 -7.23 -18.31
N ILE A 217 99.24 -7.28 -18.63
CA ILE A 217 98.16 -7.03 -17.67
C ILE A 217 98.20 -8.17 -16.64
N LYS A 218 98.77 -7.89 -15.47
CA LYS A 218 98.53 -8.74 -14.29
C LYS A 218 97.11 -8.46 -13.81
N VAL A 219 96.20 -9.40 -14.08
CA VAL A 219 94.96 -9.50 -13.32
C VAL A 219 95.34 -9.74 -11.87
N LYS A 220 95.07 -8.78 -10.98
CA LYS A 220 95.10 -9.08 -9.54
C LYS A 220 93.89 -9.96 -9.25
N GLU A 221 94.15 -11.23 -8.95
CA GLU A 221 93.18 -12.07 -8.24
C GLU A 221 92.95 -11.45 -6.86
N SER A 222 91.71 -11.10 -6.56
CA SER A 222 91.17 -10.83 -5.22
C SER A 222 89.68 -11.11 -5.26
#